data_AF-A0A7J9ABB1-F1
#
_entry.id   AF-A0A7J9ABB1-F1
#
_cell.length_a   1.000
_cell.length_b   1.000
_cell.length_c   1.000
_cell.angle_alpha   90.00
_cell.angle_beta   90.00
_cell.angle_gamma   90.00
#
_symmetry.space_group_name_H-M   'P 1'
#
loop_
_entity.id
_entity.type
_entity.pdbx_description
1 polymer ?
#
loop_
_entity_poly.entity_id
_entity_poly.type
_entity_poly.pdbx_seq_one_letter_code
_entity_poly.pdbx_strand_id
1 'polypeptide(L)'
;MAECVRTTLNPSHFLLHSTKTPTQNPFFSSISSFEAKPNARKYPKISLSVMSSQNQSQGQTQVPSLDALLNSGRKEEVFASIKASLHNCLSETNLQLTVPGLKSKTRGKVRDIYDSGDYLVLVTTDRQSAFDRILASIPFKGQVLNETSLWWFNRTRHMIPSAVLSVPDKNVTIAKKCSVFPVEFVVRGFVTGSTETSLWTVYKNGVRNYCGNVLPNGLVKNQKLTANILTPTTKAEDHDVPVTPDEVDPSFHQS
;
A
#
# COMPACT_ATOMS: atom_id res chain seq x y z
N MET A 1 16.05 17.98 10.02
CA MET A 1 14.90 17.31 10.70
C MET A 1 14.61 15.88 10.23
N ALA A 2 15.11 15.41 9.07
CA ALA A 2 14.88 14.02 8.60
C ALA A 2 15.73 12.94 9.30
N GLU A 3 16.78 13.34 10.01
CA GLU A 3 17.76 12.42 10.64
C GLU A 3 17.25 11.83 11.97
N CYS A 4 16.36 12.54 12.67
CA CYS A 4 15.92 12.20 14.02
C CYS A 4 14.93 11.02 14.08
N VAL A 5 14.21 10.70 13.00
CA VAL A 5 13.14 9.67 13.02
C VAL A 5 13.63 8.29 12.57
N ARG A 6 14.72 8.20 11.79
CA ARG A 6 15.26 6.89 11.35
C ARG A 6 15.92 6.12 12.50
N THR A 7 16.57 6.82 13.41
CA THR A 7 17.16 6.22 14.61
C THR A 7 16.10 5.61 15.54
N THR A 8 14.86 6.15 15.54
CA THR A 8 13.77 5.58 16.35
C THR A 8 13.17 4.30 15.77
N LEU A 9 13.19 4.14 14.43
CA LEU A 9 12.67 2.93 13.78
C LEU A 9 13.70 1.78 13.73
N ASN A 10 14.98 2.13 13.77
CA ASN A 10 16.09 1.17 13.84
C ASN A 10 17.11 1.61 14.91
N PRO A 11 16.77 1.51 16.21
CA PRO A 11 17.69 1.88 17.26
C PRO A 11 18.86 0.90 17.27
N SER A 12 20.08 1.44 17.31
CA SER A 12 21.31 0.66 17.45
C SER A 12 21.20 -0.27 18.66
N HIS A 13 21.73 -1.48 18.55
CA HIS A 13 21.74 -2.53 19.58
C HIS A 13 22.58 -2.10 20.80
N PHE A 14 22.17 -1.07 21.54
CA PHE A 14 22.79 -0.72 22.81
C PHE A 14 22.23 -1.64 23.89
N LEU A 15 23.12 -2.48 24.41
CA LEU A 15 22.92 -3.29 25.61
C LEU A 15 22.37 -2.40 26.73
N LEU A 16 21.11 -2.61 27.11
CA LEU A 16 20.54 -2.03 28.32
C LEU A 16 21.28 -2.62 29.53
N HIS A 17 22.28 -1.90 30.03
CA HIS A 17 22.76 -2.10 31.39
C HIS A 17 21.64 -1.72 32.37
N SER A 18 21.10 -2.74 33.02
CA SER A 18 20.14 -2.61 34.11
C SER A 18 20.74 -1.77 35.23
N THR A 19 20.17 -0.59 35.47
CA THR A 19 20.28 0.08 36.77
C THR A 19 18.86 0.33 37.28
N LYS A 20 18.61 -0.22 38.47
CA LYS A 20 17.30 -0.27 39.12
C LYS A 20 16.95 1.06 39.80
N THR A 21 15.63 1.27 39.96
CA THR A 21 14.88 2.06 40.96
C THR A 21 14.52 3.52 40.65
N PRO A 22 13.44 4.08 41.23
CA PRO A 22 12.16 3.47 41.64
C PRO A 22 10.91 4.23 41.13
N THR A 23 9.79 3.52 41.22
CA THR A 23 8.37 3.86 41.02
C THR A 23 7.87 5.21 41.54
N GLN A 24 7.13 5.96 40.71
CA GLN A 24 5.95 6.74 41.13
C GLN A 24 4.89 6.81 39.99
N ASN A 25 3.68 6.35 40.29
CA ASN A 25 2.46 6.54 39.48
C ASN A 25 1.91 7.96 39.67
N PRO A 26 1.19 8.48 38.66
CA PRO A 26 -0.07 9.14 38.98
C PRO A 26 -1.23 8.69 38.08
N PHE A 27 -2.30 8.25 38.75
CA PHE A 27 -3.73 8.48 38.50
C PHE A 27 -4.20 8.78 37.07
N PHE A 28 -4.95 7.81 36.52
CA PHE A 28 -5.94 8.03 35.47
C PHE A 28 -7.15 8.79 36.02
N SER A 29 -7.58 9.83 35.30
CA SER A 29 -8.95 10.37 35.41
C SER A 29 -9.68 10.19 34.09
N SER A 30 -10.91 9.72 34.21
CA SER A 30 -11.87 9.41 33.17
C SER A 30 -12.33 10.67 32.43
N ILE A 31 -12.45 10.60 31.10
CA ILE A 31 -13.25 11.55 30.32
C ILE A 31 -14.26 10.77 29.48
N SER A 32 -15.47 11.29 29.57
CA SER A 32 -16.78 10.76 29.21
C SER A 32 -16.99 10.55 27.72
N SER A 33 -17.80 9.53 27.46
CA SER A 33 -18.54 9.24 26.23
C SER A 33 -19.24 10.46 25.65
N PHE A 34 -18.94 10.80 24.39
CA PHE A 34 -19.75 11.68 23.56
C PHE A 34 -20.54 10.84 22.55
N GLU A 35 -21.85 10.71 22.80
CA GLU A 35 -22.83 10.26 21.82
C GLU A 35 -23.13 11.38 20.82
N ALA A 36 -23.01 11.10 19.53
CA ALA A 36 -23.53 11.97 18.47
C ALA A 36 -24.62 11.21 17.69
N LYS A 37 -25.86 11.68 17.80
CA LYS A 37 -27.05 11.19 17.07
C LYS A 37 -26.89 11.41 15.56
N PRO A 38 -27.32 10.47 14.69
CA PRO A 38 -27.29 10.68 13.24
C PRO A 38 -28.54 11.42 12.77
N ASN A 39 -28.36 12.59 12.15
CA ASN A 39 -29.41 13.28 11.41
C ASN A 39 -29.42 12.80 9.95
N ALA A 40 -30.53 12.18 9.53
CA ALA A 40 -30.75 11.73 8.16
C ALA A 40 -30.98 12.92 7.22
N ARG A 41 -30.12 13.09 6.20
CA ARG A 41 -30.38 13.94 5.04
C ARG A 41 -30.52 13.09 3.79
N LYS A 42 -31.70 13.16 3.16
CA LYS A 42 -32.00 12.59 1.84
C LYS A 42 -31.24 13.38 0.77
N TYR A 43 -30.52 12.69 -0.11
CA TYR A 43 -29.90 13.28 -1.30
C TYR A 43 -30.59 12.81 -2.58
N PRO A 44 -30.75 13.67 -3.61
CA PRO A 44 -31.37 13.28 -4.86
C PRO A 44 -30.43 12.42 -5.71
N LYS A 45 -31.01 11.53 -6.53
CA LYS A 45 -30.31 10.72 -7.54
C LYS A 45 -29.71 11.64 -8.61
N ILE A 46 -28.41 11.58 -8.83
CA ILE A 46 -27.75 12.25 -9.97
C ILE A 46 -27.04 11.17 -10.81
N SER A 47 -27.42 11.13 -12.08
CA SER A 47 -26.89 10.28 -13.13
C SER A 47 -25.44 10.67 -13.47
N LEU A 48 -24.52 9.70 -13.49
CA LEU A 48 -23.13 9.90 -13.92
C LEU A 48 -23.03 9.79 -15.44
N SER A 49 -23.10 10.92 -16.14
CA SER A 49 -22.58 11.06 -17.50
C SER A 49 -21.16 11.60 -17.44
N VAL A 50 -20.16 10.77 -17.78
CA VAL A 50 -18.76 11.19 -17.92
C VAL A 50 -18.63 11.98 -19.22
N MET A 51 -18.61 13.31 -19.13
CA MET A 51 -18.18 14.17 -20.22
C MET A 51 -16.75 14.66 -19.95
N SER A 52 -15.86 14.37 -20.90
CA SER A 52 -14.52 14.92 -20.94
C SER A 52 -14.56 16.38 -21.39
N SER A 53 -14.55 17.30 -20.45
CA SER A 53 -14.39 18.73 -20.73
C SER A 53 -12.94 19.15 -20.48
N GLN A 54 -12.25 19.50 -21.55
CA GLN A 54 -11.03 20.30 -21.51
C GLN A 54 -11.41 21.72 -21.06
N ASN A 55 -10.91 22.18 -19.91
CA ASN A 55 -10.34 23.53 -19.84
C ASN A 55 -9.47 23.77 -18.60
N GLN A 56 -8.51 24.67 -18.81
CA GLN A 56 -7.26 24.88 -18.09
C GLN A 56 -7.38 25.69 -16.77
N SER A 57 -6.22 25.75 -16.11
CA SER A 57 -5.68 26.81 -15.24
C SER A 57 -6.15 26.91 -13.79
N GLN A 58 -5.44 26.20 -12.90
CA GLN A 58 -5.02 26.71 -11.58
C GLN A 58 -3.72 26.02 -11.15
N GLY A 59 -2.78 26.79 -10.61
CA GLY A 59 -1.35 26.50 -10.52
C GLY A 59 -0.98 25.15 -9.92
N GLN A 60 -0.51 24.24 -10.78
CA GLN A 60 0.31 23.11 -10.38
C GLN A 60 1.77 23.51 -10.54
N THR A 61 2.54 23.52 -9.46
CA THR A 61 4.00 23.48 -9.54
C THR A 61 4.36 22.21 -10.32
N GLN A 62 4.64 22.33 -11.62
CA GLN A 62 5.08 21.19 -12.42
C GLN A 62 6.41 20.73 -11.86
N VAL A 63 6.40 19.56 -11.21
CA VAL A 63 7.64 18.87 -10.84
C VAL A 63 8.35 18.56 -12.15
N PRO A 64 9.57 19.07 -12.39
CA PRO A 64 10.25 18.87 -13.66
C PRO A 64 10.46 17.38 -13.90
N SER A 65 10.38 16.94 -15.16
CA SER A 65 10.67 15.55 -15.51
C SER A 65 12.10 15.19 -15.13
N LEU A 66 12.36 13.90 -14.89
CA LEU A 66 13.71 13.43 -14.58
C LEU A 66 14.72 13.86 -15.66
N ASP A 67 14.32 13.83 -16.93
CA ASP A 67 15.15 14.29 -18.05
C ASP A 67 15.38 15.80 -18.02
N ALA A 68 14.38 16.60 -17.66
CA ALA A 68 14.55 18.04 -17.48
C ALA A 68 15.48 18.36 -16.30
N LEU A 69 15.44 17.57 -15.23
CA LEU A 69 16.37 17.70 -14.09
C LEU A 69 17.80 17.32 -14.48
N LEU A 70 17.97 16.22 -15.21
CA LEU A 70 19.28 15.70 -15.62
C LEU A 70 19.93 16.52 -16.75
N ASN A 71 19.14 17.19 -17.59
CA ASN A 71 19.63 18.06 -18.67
C ASN A 71 19.71 19.54 -18.28
N SER A 72 19.32 19.90 -17.07
CA SER A 72 19.48 21.26 -16.52
C SER A 72 20.85 21.46 -15.86
N GLY A 73 21.24 22.72 -15.61
CA GLY A 73 22.41 23.06 -14.79
C GLY A 73 22.35 22.61 -13.32
N ARG A 74 21.33 21.81 -12.94
CA ARG A 74 21.16 21.21 -11.60
C ARG A 74 21.56 19.74 -11.55
N LYS A 75 22.08 19.17 -12.63
CA LYS A 75 22.51 17.77 -12.69
C LYS A 75 23.45 17.43 -11.53
N GLU A 76 24.49 18.24 -11.33
CA GLU A 76 25.50 18.03 -10.28
C GLU A 76 24.88 18.07 -8.88
N GLU A 77 23.96 19.00 -8.62
CA GLU A 77 23.21 19.12 -7.36
C GLU A 77 22.37 17.86 -7.09
N VAL A 78 21.66 17.37 -8.10
CA VAL A 78 20.85 16.14 -8.01
C VAL A 78 21.75 14.94 -7.73
N PHE A 79 22.86 14.78 -8.46
CA PHE A 79 23.80 13.68 -8.23
C PHE A 79 24.46 13.76 -6.85
N ALA A 80 24.81 14.96 -6.38
CA ALA A 80 25.34 15.15 -5.03
C ALA A 80 24.32 14.72 -3.97
N SER A 81 23.05 15.11 -4.13
CA SER A 81 21.96 14.73 -3.24
C SER A 81 21.70 13.22 -3.21
N ILE A 82 21.74 12.57 -4.38
CA ILE A 82 21.62 11.11 -4.50
C ILE A 82 22.76 10.42 -3.75
N LYS A 83 24.02 10.82 -4.01
CA LYS A 83 25.21 10.23 -3.36
C LYS A 83 25.16 10.41 -1.85
N ALA A 84 24.81 11.60 -1.37
CA ALA A 84 24.65 11.89 0.05
C ALA A 84 23.53 11.05 0.70
N SER A 85 22.54 10.60 -0.08
CA SER A 85 21.40 9.85 0.41
C SER A 85 21.55 8.34 0.41
N LEU A 86 22.62 7.78 -0.17
CA LEU A 86 22.75 6.33 -0.36
C LEU A 86 22.69 5.54 0.95
N HIS A 87 23.19 6.10 2.05
CA HIS A 87 23.16 5.46 3.37
C HIS A 87 21.83 5.63 4.11
N ASN A 88 20.90 6.44 3.58
CA ASN A 88 19.58 6.66 4.16
C ASN A 88 18.59 5.58 3.71
N CYS A 89 18.93 4.30 3.96
CA CYS A 89 18.04 3.16 3.72
C CYS A 89 17.46 2.64 5.04
N LEU A 90 16.13 2.50 5.10
CA LEU A 90 15.43 1.80 6.18
C LEU A 90 15.21 0.35 5.75
N SER A 91 16.23 -0.49 5.92
CA SER A 91 16.21 -1.88 5.44
C SER A 91 15.56 -2.85 6.41
N GLU A 92 15.50 -2.50 7.70
CA GLU A 92 14.97 -3.31 8.78
C GLU A 92 14.58 -2.42 9.97
N THR A 93 13.60 -2.86 10.75
CA THR A 93 13.14 -2.20 11.97
C THR A 93 13.03 -3.17 13.14
N ASN A 94 13.15 -2.67 14.37
CA ASN A 94 13.14 -3.52 15.58
C ASN A 94 12.24 -2.95 16.69
N LEU A 95 11.05 -2.47 16.32
CA LEU A 95 10.13 -1.80 17.25
C LEU A 95 9.65 -2.70 18.40
N GLN A 96 9.63 -4.02 18.22
CA GLN A 96 9.30 -4.98 19.29
C GLN A 96 10.30 -4.95 20.46
N LEU A 97 11.50 -4.39 20.25
CA LEU A 97 12.52 -4.27 21.29
C LEU A 97 12.42 -2.96 22.08
N THR A 98 11.76 -1.94 21.52
CA THR A 98 11.79 -0.56 22.05
C THR A 98 10.42 0.04 22.33
N VAL A 99 9.35 -0.53 21.76
CA VAL A 99 7.98 -0.05 21.94
C VAL A 99 7.20 -1.05 22.79
N PRO A 100 6.85 -0.70 24.04
CA PRO A 100 6.01 -1.53 24.89
C PRO A 100 4.69 -1.88 24.20
N GLY A 101 4.30 -3.16 24.26
CA GLY A 101 3.06 -3.66 23.68
C GLY A 101 3.18 -4.24 22.28
N LEU A 102 4.27 -4.01 21.54
CA LEU A 102 4.54 -4.71 20.28
C LEU A 102 5.24 -6.04 20.57
N LYS A 103 4.49 -7.14 20.43
CA LYS A 103 4.92 -8.46 20.94
C LYS A 103 5.65 -9.31 19.91
N SER A 104 5.36 -9.12 18.63
CA SER A 104 5.90 -9.93 17.55
C SER A 104 6.25 -9.08 16.34
N LYS A 105 7.19 -9.59 15.54
CA LYS A 105 7.59 -9.02 14.25
C LYS A 105 7.41 -10.08 13.18
N THR A 106 6.67 -9.75 12.13
CA THR A 106 6.63 -10.52 10.89
C THR A 106 7.33 -9.72 9.80
N ARG A 107 8.39 -10.30 9.24
CA ARG A 107 9.15 -9.67 8.15
C ARG A 107 8.61 -10.13 6.80
N GLY A 108 7.95 -9.23 6.08
CA GLY A 108 7.59 -9.43 4.67
C GLY A 108 8.68 -8.94 3.72
N LYS A 109 8.47 -9.13 2.40
CA LYS A 109 9.39 -8.68 1.35
C LYS A 109 9.73 -7.18 1.48
N VAL A 110 8.72 -6.34 1.69
CA VAL A 110 8.86 -4.87 1.72
C VAL A 110 8.33 -4.19 3.00
N ARG A 111 7.62 -4.92 3.87
CA ARG A 111 7.12 -4.38 5.15
C ARG A 111 7.59 -5.21 6.32
N ASP A 112 7.88 -4.54 7.44
CA ASP A 112 7.93 -5.17 8.76
C ASP A 112 6.58 -4.91 9.43
N ILE A 113 5.98 -5.96 9.99
CA ILE A 113 4.64 -5.91 10.59
C ILE A 113 4.77 -6.26 12.07
N TYR A 114 4.17 -5.44 12.92
CA TYR A 114 4.12 -5.68 14.36
C TYR A 114 2.68 -5.84 14.84
N ASP A 115 2.45 -6.85 15.66
CA ASP A 115 1.15 -7.12 16.27
C ASP A 115 1.12 -6.63 17.72
N SER A 116 0.18 -5.75 18.04
CA SER A 116 -0.07 -5.30 19.42
C SER A 116 -1.10 -6.16 20.16
N GLY A 117 -1.84 -7.00 19.43
CA GLY A 117 -3.06 -7.68 19.88
C GLY A 117 -4.32 -7.05 19.28
N ASP A 118 -4.43 -5.72 19.36
CA ASP A 118 -5.63 -4.96 18.96
C ASP A 118 -5.49 -4.31 17.58
N TYR A 119 -4.26 -3.97 17.19
CA TYR A 119 -3.94 -3.31 15.93
C TYR A 119 -2.62 -3.83 15.36
N LEU A 120 -2.39 -3.52 14.09
CA LEU A 120 -1.15 -3.81 13.39
C LEU A 120 -0.38 -2.51 13.14
N VAL A 121 0.92 -2.53 13.41
CA VAL A 121 1.85 -1.46 12.98
C VAL A 121 2.58 -1.96 11.74
N LEU A 122 2.33 -1.31 10.62
CA LEU A 122 2.85 -1.64 9.31
C LEU A 122 3.98 -0.65 8.96
N VAL A 123 5.22 -1.12 8.98
CA VAL A 123 6.38 -0.31 8.62
C VAL A 123 6.80 -0.64 7.19
N THR A 124 6.62 0.30 6.25
CA THR A 124 7.05 0.14 4.87
C THR A 124 8.52 0.51 4.73
N THR A 125 9.34 -0.49 4.39
CA THR A 125 10.80 -0.39 4.32
C THR A 125 11.30 0.02 2.93
N ASP A 126 12.58 0.36 2.86
CA ASP A 126 13.29 0.71 1.63
C ASP A 126 13.71 -0.53 0.81
N ARG A 127 13.46 -1.75 1.31
CA ARG A 127 13.77 -3.01 0.61
C ARG A 127 13.04 -3.12 -0.71
N GLN A 128 13.78 -3.44 -1.77
CA GLN A 128 13.27 -3.73 -3.10
C GLN A 128 13.40 -5.22 -3.38
N SER A 129 12.28 -5.86 -3.75
CA SER A 129 12.27 -7.26 -4.18
C SER A 129 11.89 -7.38 -5.66
N ALA A 130 12.50 -8.33 -6.36
CA ALA A 130 12.02 -8.84 -7.64
C ALA A 130 12.42 -10.31 -7.77
N PHE A 131 11.66 -11.08 -8.56
CA PHE A 131 11.86 -12.53 -8.70
C PHE A 131 11.98 -13.24 -7.34
N ASP A 132 11.09 -12.86 -6.41
CA ASP A 132 11.01 -13.38 -5.04
C ASP A 132 12.27 -13.25 -4.17
N ARG A 133 13.20 -12.39 -4.56
CA ARG A 133 14.42 -12.10 -3.81
C ARG A 133 14.54 -10.62 -3.49
N ILE A 134 15.08 -10.29 -2.33
CA ILE A 134 15.46 -8.91 -1.98
C ILE A 134 16.74 -8.59 -2.75
N LEU A 135 16.68 -7.57 -3.61
CA LEU A 135 17.78 -7.20 -4.51
C LEU A 135 18.63 -6.06 -3.97
N ALA A 136 17.98 -5.07 -3.37
CA ALA A 136 18.63 -3.85 -2.88
C ALA A 136 17.72 -3.14 -1.87
N SER A 137 18.21 -2.05 -1.30
CA SER A 137 17.38 -1.04 -0.64
C SER A 137 17.52 0.28 -1.38
N ILE A 138 16.39 0.96 -1.60
CA ILE A 138 16.32 2.23 -2.33
C ILE A 138 15.97 3.31 -1.30
N PRO A 139 16.86 4.30 -1.06
CA PRO A 139 16.61 5.33 -0.06
C PRO A 139 15.24 5.99 -0.23
N PHE A 140 14.49 6.08 0.87
CA PHE A 140 13.18 6.74 0.95
C PHE A 140 12.04 6.08 0.16
N LYS A 141 12.26 4.93 -0.49
CA LYS A 141 11.22 4.19 -1.21
C LYS A 141 10.04 3.86 -0.29
N GLY A 142 10.31 3.45 0.94
CA GLY A 142 9.27 3.10 1.90
C GLY A 142 8.32 4.26 2.21
N GLN A 143 8.85 5.49 2.27
CA GLN A 143 8.09 6.71 2.51
C GLN A 143 7.15 6.98 1.34
N VAL A 144 7.70 6.98 0.12
CA VAL A 144 6.93 7.21 -1.11
C VAL A 144 5.79 6.19 -1.22
N LEU A 145 6.05 4.91 -0.96
CA LEU A 145 5.03 3.86 -1.07
C LEU A 145 3.93 3.98 0.00
N ASN A 146 4.31 4.31 1.24
CA ASN A 146 3.36 4.46 2.34
C ASN A 146 2.49 5.73 2.17
N GLU A 147 3.09 6.87 1.82
CA GLU A 147 2.38 8.13 1.53
C GLU A 147 1.45 7.98 0.32
N THR A 148 1.90 7.28 -0.74
CA THR A 148 1.04 6.96 -1.90
C THR A 148 -0.15 6.10 -1.50
N SER A 149 0.06 5.10 -0.64
CA SER A 149 -1.02 4.25 -0.12
C SER A 149 -2.03 5.08 0.69
N LEU A 150 -1.54 5.95 1.58
CA LEU A 150 -2.39 6.86 2.36
C LEU A 150 -3.21 7.79 1.46
N TRP A 151 -2.61 8.34 0.40
CA TRP A 151 -3.31 9.18 -0.58
C TRP A 151 -4.50 8.44 -1.20
N TRP A 152 -4.31 7.18 -1.63
CA TRP A 152 -5.39 6.35 -2.18
C TRP A 152 -6.48 6.03 -1.16
N PHE A 153 -6.12 5.64 0.07
CA PHE A 153 -7.10 5.40 1.13
C PHE A 153 -7.95 6.64 1.42
N ASN A 154 -7.35 7.83 1.42
CA ASN A 154 -8.08 9.07 1.60
C ASN A 154 -9.01 9.34 0.41
N ARG A 155 -8.57 9.04 -0.82
CA ARG A 155 -9.35 9.27 -2.03
C ARG A 155 -10.58 8.36 -2.12
N THR A 156 -10.48 7.12 -1.63
CA THR A 156 -11.57 6.12 -1.70
C THR A 156 -12.42 6.02 -0.43
N ARG A 157 -12.11 6.78 0.62
CA ARG A 157 -12.81 6.73 1.91
C ARG A 157 -14.32 6.95 1.85
N HIS A 158 -14.79 7.69 0.84
CA HIS A 158 -16.22 7.93 0.61
C HIS A 158 -16.95 6.75 -0.05
N MET A 159 -16.21 5.78 -0.61
CA MET A 159 -16.75 4.60 -1.28
C MET A 159 -16.72 3.38 -0.36
N ILE A 160 -15.60 3.15 0.33
CA ILE A 160 -15.39 1.99 1.20
C ILE A 160 -14.65 2.35 2.49
N PRO A 161 -14.99 1.73 3.63
CA PRO A 161 -14.19 1.86 4.85
C PRO A 161 -12.77 1.32 4.64
N SER A 162 -11.79 1.98 5.25
CA SER A 162 -10.40 1.53 5.29
C SER A 162 -10.02 1.00 6.67
N ALA A 163 -9.07 0.07 6.72
CA ALA A 163 -8.48 -0.42 7.96
C ALA A 163 -7.49 0.58 8.59
N VAL A 164 -7.07 1.64 7.87
CA VAL A 164 -6.11 2.64 8.38
C VAL A 164 -6.71 3.40 9.58
N LEU A 165 -5.99 3.39 10.70
CA LEU A 165 -6.31 4.15 11.91
C LEU A 165 -5.54 5.47 11.97
N SER A 166 -4.22 5.42 11.73
CA SER A 166 -3.35 6.60 11.72
C SER A 166 -2.04 6.34 10.99
N VAL A 167 -1.33 7.41 10.63
CA VAL A 167 -0.01 7.37 9.97
C VAL A 167 0.92 8.32 10.74
N PRO A 168 1.55 7.86 11.85
CA PRO A 168 2.35 8.73 12.72
C PRO A 168 3.72 9.09 12.13
N ASP A 169 4.20 8.32 11.16
CA ASP A 169 5.45 8.58 10.44
C ASP A 169 5.29 8.24 8.95
N LYS A 170 6.13 8.82 8.10
CA LYS A 170 6.10 8.60 6.65
C LYS A 170 6.27 7.14 6.25
N ASN A 171 6.96 6.33 7.04
CA ASN A 171 7.12 4.90 6.82
C ASN A 171 6.07 4.04 7.55
N VAL A 172 5.25 4.61 8.45
CA VAL A 172 4.45 3.84 9.42
C VAL A 172 2.95 4.06 9.20
N THR A 173 2.21 2.96 9.04
CA THR A 173 0.74 2.95 9.09
C THR A 173 0.28 2.08 10.26
N ILE A 174 -0.58 2.62 11.12
CA ILE A 174 -1.30 1.85 12.14
C ILE A 174 -2.66 1.46 11.55
N ALA A 175 -2.98 0.17 11.56
CA ALA A 175 -4.19 -0.38 10.97
C ALA A 175 -4.96 -1.29 11.94
N LYS A 176 -6.27 -1.35 11.77
CA LYS A 176 -7.13 -2.33 12.46
C LYS A 176 -6.70 -3.74 12.09
N LYS A 177 -6.67 -4.63 13.09
CA LYS A 177 -6.53 -6.07 12.83
C LYS A 177 -7.84 -6.58 12.21
N CYS A 178 -7.75 -7.14 11.01
CA CYS A 178 -8.91 -7.61 10.24
C CYS A 178 -8.74 -9.08 9.88
N SER A 179 -9.84 -9.81 9.81
CA SER A 179 -9.88 -11.13 9.18
C SER A 179 -9.77 -10.95 7.67
N VAL A 180 -8.76 -11.56 7.06
CA VAL A 180 -8.51 -11.44 5.61
C VAL A 180 -9.49 -12.33 4.86
N PHE A 181 -10.20 -11.75 3.89
CA PHE A 181 -10.92 -12.54 2.88
C PHE A 181 -9.90 -13.12 1.89
N PRO A 182 -9.78 -14.45 1.75
CA PRO A 182 -8.64 -15.11 1.09
C PRO A 182 -8.74 -15.09 -0.44
N VAL A 183 -9.10 -13.94 -1.01
CA VAL A 183 -9.22 -13.71 -2.45
C VAL A 183 -8.48 -12.43 -2.81
N GLU A 184 -7.60 -12.52 -3.80
CA GLU A 184 -6.96 -11.36 -4.40
C GLU A 184 -7.80 -10.85 -5.56
N PHE A 185 -8.30 -9.62 -5.43
CA PHE A 185 -9.05 -8.96 -6.49
C PHE A 185 -8.12 -8.16 -7.40
N VAL A 186 -7.82 -8.71 -8.58
CA VAL A 186 -7.00 -8.03 -9.58
C VAL A 186 -7.90 -7.37 -10.63
N VAL A 187 -7.85 -6.05 -10.72
CA VAL A 187 -8.53 -5.27 -11.77
C VAL A 187 -7.55 -4.99 -12.90
N ARG A 188 -7.95 -5.29 -14.14
CA ARG A 188 -7.10 -5.13 -15.33
C ARG A 188 -7.74 -4.18 -16.32
N GLY A 189 -7.00 -3.14 -16.71
CA GLY A 189 -7.38 -2.23 -17.80
C GLY A 189 -6.58 -2.44 -19.10
N PHE A 190 -5.55 -3.29 -19.07
CA PHE A 190 -4.65 -3.54 -20.21
C PHE A 190 -4.28 -5.02 -20.31
N VAL A 191 -4.08 -5.50 -21.54
CA VAL A 191 -3.65 -6.86 -21.87
C VAL A 191 -2.14 -6.99 -21.70
N THR A 192 -1.66 -7.12 -20.46
CA THR A 192 -0.22 -7.11 -20.17
C THR A 192 0.20 -8.17 -19.14
N GLY A 193 1.49 -8.15 -18.80
CA GLY A 193 2.17 -9.03 -17.87
C GLY A 193 2.98 -10.14 -18.54
N SER A 194 3.75 -10.84 -17.71
CA SER A 194 4.64 -11.93 -18.12
C SER A 194 4.52 -13.19 -17.25
N THR A 195 3.77 -13.15 -16.16
CA THR A 195 3.52 -14.31 -15.30
C THR A 195 2.48 -15.23 -15.94
N GLU A 196 2.41 -16.48 -15.49
CA GLU A 196 1.44 -17.47 -15.98
C GLU A 196 -0.01 -17.02 -15.76
N THR A 197 -0.28 -16.31 -14.68
CA THR A 197 -1.58 -15.73 -14.32
C THR A 197 -1.82 -14.32 -14.91
N SER A 198 -0.93 -13.82 -15.76
CA SER A 198 -1.13 -12.51 -16.40
C SER A 198 -2.03 -12.61 -17.62
N LEU A 199 -2.86 -11.58 -17.84
CA LEU A 199 -3.85 -11.57 -18.91
C LEU A 199 -3.23 -11.80 -20.30
N TRP A 200 -2.06 -11.21 -20.56
CA TRP A 200 -1.38 -11.43 -21.85
C TRP A 200 -0.91 -12.88 -22.02
N THR A 201 -0.27 -13.48 -21.00
CA THR A 201 0.23 -14.86 -21.09
C THR A 201 -0.92 -15.84 -21.32
N VAL A 202 -2.00 -15.72 -20.53
CA VAL A 202 -3.20 -16.56 -20.65
C VAL A 202 -3.84 -16.42 -22.04
N TYR A 203 -4.02 -15.18 -22.52
CA TYR A 203 -4.61 -14.92 -23.83
C TYR A 203 -3.74 -15.44 -24.98
N LYS A 204 -2.41 -15.25 -24.90
CA LYS A 204 -1.44 -15.75 -25.88
C LYS A 204 -1.47 -17.28 -25.96
N ASN A 205 -1.72 -17.95 -24.84
CA ASN A 205 -1.85 -19.41 -24.76
C ASN A 205 -3.21 -19.93 -25.28
N GLY A 206 -4.04 -19.08 -25.88
CA GLY A 206 -5.29 -19.48 -26.52
C GLY A 206 -6.52 -19.42 -25.62
N VAL A 207 -6.37 -19.06 -24.34
CA VAL A 207 -7.51 -18.94 -23.43
C VAL A 207 -8.34 -17.71 -23.81
N ARG A 208 -9.64 -17.90 -23.96
CA ARG A 208 -10.61 -16.85 -24.33
C ARG A 208 -11.70 -16.65 -23.27
N ASN A 209 -11.80 -17.53 -22.29
CA ASN A 209 -12.59 -17.29 -21.09
C ASN A 209 -11.64 -17.30 -19.90
N TYR A 210 -11.46 -16.15 -19.25
CA TYR A 210 -10.52 -16.00 -18.13
C TYR A 210 -11.23 -15.40 -16.93
N CYS A 211 -11.30 -16.16 -15.84
CA CYS A 211 -12.05 -15.78 -14.63
C CYS A 211 -13.51 -15.36 -14.93
N GLY A 212 -14.17 -16.04 -15.87
CA GLY A 212 -15.55 -15.69 -16.30
C GLY A 212 -15.63 -14.56 -17.33
N ASN A 213 -14.52 -13.92 -17.70
CA ASN A 213 -14.49 -12.86 -18.70
C ASN A 213 -14.25 -13.46 -20.09
N VAL A 214 -15.19 -13.26 -21.03
CA VAL A 214 -15.01 -13.60 -22.44
C VAL A 214 -14.13 -12.54 -23.11
N LEU A 215 -12.95 -12.95 -23.57
CA LEU A 215 -11.96 -12.11 -24.21
C LEU A 215 -12.16 -12.13 -25.73
N PRO A 216 -12.28 -10.96 -26.39
CA PRO A 216 -12.42 -10.90 -27.84
C PRO A 216 -11.15 -11.40 -28.53
N ASN A 217 -11.31 -11.90 -29.75
CA ASN A 217 -10.18 -12.23 -30.61
C ASN A 217 -9.43 -10.97 -31.07
N GLY A 218 -8.19 -11.16 -31.52
CA GLY A 218 -7.36 -10.08 -32.05
C GLY A 218 -6.69 -9.16 -31.02
N LEU A 219 -6.83 -9.40 -29.71
CA LEU A 219 -6.10 -8.63 -28.70
C LEU A 219 -4.57 -8.77 -28.88
N VAL A 220 -3.86 -7.65 -28.73
CA VAL A 220 -2.40 -7.60 -28.77
C VAL A 220 -1.80 -7.19 -27.43
N LYS A 221 -0.51 -7.48 -27.22
CA LYS A 221 0.20 -7.16 -25.97
C LYS A 221 0.17 -5.65 -25.70
N ASN A 222 -0.10 -5.29 -24.45
CA ASN A 222 -0.24 -3.93 -23.93
C ASN A 222 -1.42 -3.12 -24.48
N GLN A 223 -2.35 -3.75 -25.19
CA GLN A 223 -3.57 -3.09 -25.63
C GLN A 223 -4.46 -2.71 -24.43
N LYS A 224 -5.07 -1.51 -24.48
CA LYS A 224 -6.11 -1.10 -23.53
C LYS A 224 -7.39 -1.91 -23.77
N LEU A 225 -7.98 -2.42 -22.70
CA LEU A 225 -9.29 -3.08 -22.75
C LEU A 225 -10.41 -2.06 -22.92
N THR A 226 -11.51 -2.50 -23.54
CA THR A 226 -12.72 -1.69 -23.70
C THR A 226 -13.38 -1.36 -22.36
N ALA A 227 -13.32 -2.31 -21.42
CA ALA A 227 -13.73 -2.13 -20.03
C ALA A 227 -12.72 -2.79 -19.09
N ASN A 228 -12.65 -2.31 -17.85
CA ASN A 228 -11.87 -2.99 -16.82
C ASN A 228 -12.49 -4.35 -16.53
N ILE A 229 -11.66 -5.38 -16.39
CA ILE A 229 -12.10 -6.72 -16.01
C ILE A 229 -11.58 -7.09 -14.63
N LEU A 230 -12.34 -7.89 -13.91
CA LEU A 230 -11.96 -8.46 -12.63
C LEU A 230 -11.47 -9.88 -12.84
N THR A 231 -10.27 -10.18 -12.33
CA THR A 231 -9.69 -11.53 -12.41
C THR A 231 -9.28 -11.94 -11.01
N PRO A 232 -10.24 -12.43 -10.19
CA PRO A 232 -9.92 -12.83 -8.84
C PRO A 232 -9.03 -14.08 -8.85
N THR A 233 -8.11 -14.16 -7.89
CA THR A 233 -7.24 -15.32 -7.67
C THR A 233 -7.30 -15.72 -6.20
N THR A 234 -7.21 -17.02 -5.90
CA THR A 234 -7.00 -17.52 -4.54
C THR A 234 -5.52 -17.78 -4.32
N LYS A 235 -5.06 -17.60 -3.08
CA LYS A 235 -3.73 -18.05 -2.69
C LYS A 235 -3.75 -19.54 -2.39
N ALA A 236 -3.08 -20.36 -3.21
CA ALA A 236 -2.63 -21.67 -2.77
C ALA A 236 -1.19 -21.54 -2.20
N GLU A 237 -0.73 -22.52 -1.42
CA GLU A 237 0.58 -22.43 -0.74
C GLU A 237 1.76 -22.28 -1.71
N ASP A 238 1.66 -22.82 -2.92
CA ASP A 238 2.74 -22.76 -3.91
C ASP A 238 2.55 -21.65 -4.96
N HIS A 239 1.33 -21.39 -5.45
CA HIS A 239 1.05 -20.37 -6.48
C HIS A 239 -0.39 -19.83 -6.41
N ASP A 240 -0.62 -18.62 -6.93
CA ASP A 240 -1.97 -18.05 -7.05
C ASP A 240 -2.77 -18.77 -8.16
N VAL A 241 -3.99 -19.20 -7.86
CA VAL A 241 -4.87 -19.89 -8.82
C VAL A 241 -6.03 -18.96 -9.22
N PRO A 242 -6.33 -18.81 -10.52
CA PRO A 242 -7.50 -18.06 -10.98
C PRO A 242 -8.80 -18.65 -10.45
N VAL A 243 -9.69 -17.80 -9.94
CA VAL A 243 -11.07 -18.17 -9.58
C VAL A 243 -12.04 -17.28 -10.34
N THR A 244 -13.26 -17.76 -10.53
CA THR A 244 -14.37 -16.98 -11.07
C THR A 244 -15.13 -16.27 -9.95
N PRO A 245 -15.86 -15.17 -10.24
CA PRO A 245 -16.72 -14.53 -9.25
C PRO A 245 -17.70 -15.50 -8.56
N ASP A 246 -18.25 -16.47 -9.30
CA ASP A 246 -19.21 -17.44 -8.78
C ASP A 246 -18.58 -18.44 -7.79
N GLU A 247 -17.30 -18.76 -7.97
CA GLU A 247 -16.53 -19.60 -7.05
C GLU A 247 -16.11 -18.86 -5.77
N VAL A 248 -16.08 -17.52 -5.81
CA VAL A 248 -15.72 -16.68 -4.66
C VAL A 248 -16.89 -16.53 -3.69
N ASP A 249 -18.12 -16.44 -4.20
CA ASP A 249 -19.34 -16.41 -3.39
C ASP A 249 -20.55 -16.90 -4.21
N PRO A 250 -21.08 -18.11 -3.93
CA PRO A 250 -22.24 -18.68 -4.63
C PRO A 250 -23.53 -17.86 -4.49
N SER A 251 -23.59 -16.88 -3.58
CA SER A 251 -24.79 -16.09 -3.30
C SER A 251 -24.96 -14.85 -4.20
N PHE A 252 -23.99 -14.52 -5.06
CA PHE A 252 -24.02 -13.35 -5.95
C PHE A 252 -25.15 -13.35 -7.01
N HIS A 253 -25.87 -14.47 -7.20
CA HIS A 253 -27.05 -14.54 -8.07
C HIS A 253 -28.38 -14.12 -7.42
N GLN A 254 -28.41 -13.77 -6.13
CA GLN A 254 -29.66 -13.42 -5.43
C GLN A 254 -29.84 -11.93 -5.09
N SER A 255 -29.05 -11.01 -5.66
CA SER A 255 -29.22 -9.56 -5.48
C SER A 255 -29.48 -8.81 -6.78
#